data_AF-A0A3M8SQD3-F1
#
_entry.id   AF-A0A3M8SQD3-F1
#
_cell.length_a   1.000
_cell.length_b   1.000
_cell.length_c   1.000
_cell.angle_alpha   90.00
_cell.angle_beta   90.00
_cell.angle_gamma   90.00
#
_symmetry.space_group_name_H-M   'P 1'
#
loop_
_entity.id
_entity.type
_entity.pdbx_description
1 polymer ?
#
loop_
_entity_poly.entity_id
_entity_poly.type
_entity_poly.pdbx_seq_one_letter_code
_entity_poly.pdbx_strand_id
1 'polypeptide(L)'
;MITKVLILEHLREPTALLWTAAAPCLMFILLRQSRSLAAPPDSLYISSAAWFYAYIAANVAFFGLGFYLIGRRESGFVRSFIYQREAIALFLTSHAVSYTLVSVVYSSFFYFISKPLYGSYSLSELLYLTAAFYTSYLIFSCIGLAIAAMPIKFSTAGTLFSLLSFLMLLSGYLGTTQDELTHWSTLINPLHLSTRIITGEIPLTISFLTAFVISTAGLYATGKLFRIHPIWSRY
;
A
#
# COMPACT_ATOMS: atom_id res chain seq x y z
N MET A 1 21.16 -6.15 9.70
CA MET A 1 21.37 -7.52 9.16
C MET A 1 20.04 -8.13 8.68
N ILE A 2 18.98 -8.13 9.48
CA ILE A 2 17.66 -8.70 9.13
C ILE A 2 16.92 -7.92 8.03
N THR A 3 16.91 -6.59 8.08
CA THR A 3 16.30 -5.74 7.04
C THR A 3 16.80 -6.08 5.64
N LYS A 4 18.11 -6.29 5.48
CA LYS A 4 18.72 -6.66 4.19
C LYS A 4 18.20 -8.02 3.68
N VAL A 5 18.07 -9.00 4.58
CA VAL A 5 17.54 -10.33 4.23
C VAL A 5 16.09 -10.22 3.80
N LEU A 6 15.27 -9.47 4.55
CA LEU A 6 13.88 -9.23 4.21
C LEU A 6 13.75 -8.52 2.87
N ILE A 7 14.50 -7.44 2.62
CA ILE A 7 14.49 -6.76 1.32
C ILE A 7 14.82 -7.74 0.18
N LEU A 8 15.87 -8.54 0.33
CA LEU A 8 16.26 -9.53 -0.68
C LEU A 8 15.19 -10.59 -0.90
N GLU A 9 14.51 -11.03 0.16
CA GLU A 9 13.41 -11.98 0.08
C GLU A 9 12.25 -11.43 -0.75
N HIS A 10 11.81 -10.19 -0.47
CA HIS A 10 10.73 -9.55 -1.22
C HIS A 10 11.10 -9.32 -2.70
N LEU A 11 12.35 -8.92 -2.98
CA LEU A 11 12.83 -8.75 -4.36
C LEU A 11 12.95 -10.09 -5.11
N ARG A 12 13.05 -11.22 -4.39
CA ARG A 12 13.09 -12.57 -4.95
C ARG A 12 11.71 -13.19 -5.17
N GLU A 13 10.63 -12.50 -4.81
CA GLU A 13 9.26 -12.92 -5.11
C GLU A 13 8.73 -12.18 -6.36
N PRO A 14 9.11 -12.62 -7.58
CA PRO A 14 8.77 -11.92 -8.82
C PRO A 14 7.27 -11.87 -9.08
N THR A 15 6.52 -12.84 -8.57
CA THR A 15 5.06 -12.90 -8.69
C THR A 15 4.40 -11.73 -7.98
N ALA A 16 4.85 -11.38 -6.76
CA ALA A 16 4.32 -10.25 -6.02
C ALA A 16 4.56 -8.95 -6.80
N LEU A 17 5.79 -8.72 -7.27
CA LEU A 17 6.15 -7.56 -8.09
C LEU A 17 5.30 -7.48 -9.37
N LEU A 18 5.10 -8.60 -10.07
CA LEU A 18 4.33 -8.64 -11.31
C LEU A 18 2.87 -8.25 -11.09
N TRP A 19 2.21 -8.80 -10.06
CA TRP A 19 0.79 -8.53 -9.84
C TRP A 19 0.52 -7.18 -9.18
N THR A 20 1.40 -6.70 -8.30
CA THR A 20 1.18 -5.44 -7.57
C THR A 20 1.72 -4.21 -8.28
N ALA A 21 2.74 -4.35 -9.15
CA ALA A 21 3.30 -3.25 -9.92
C ALA A 21 2.91 -3.28 -11.41
N ALA A 22 3.09 -4.42 -12.08
CA ALA A 22 2.94 -4.48 -13.54
C ALA A 22 1.48 -4.44 -14.00
N ALA A 23 0.56 -5.11 -13.31
CA ALA A 23 -0.86 -5.10 -13.68
C ALA A 23 -1.49 -3.69 -13.63
N PRO A 24 -1.27 -2.87 -12.57
CA PRO A 24 -1.70 -1.47 -12.56
C PRO A 24 -1.06 -0.62 -13.67
N CYS A 25 0.22 -0.83 -14.00
CA CYS A 25 0.88 -0.16 -15.12
C CYS A 25 0.19 -0.48 -16.45
N LEU A 26 -0.06 -1.77 -16.70
CA LEU A 26 -0.68 -2.25 -17.93
C LEU A 26 -2.11 -1.71 -18.07
N MET A 27 -2.89 -1.74 -16.98
CA MET A 27 -4.22 -1.17 -16.94
C MET A 27 -4.20 0.35 -17.22
N PHE A 28 -3.25 1.09 -16.62
CA PHE A 28 -3.08 2.52 -16.89
C PHE A 28 -2.78 2.81 -18.35
N ILE A 29 -1.87 2.04 -18.96
CA ILE A 29 -1.52 2.15 -20.38
C ILE A 29 -2.75 1.90 -21.26
N LEU A 30 -3.49 0.81 -21.01
CA LEU A 30 -4.69 0.47 -21.79
C LEU A 30 -5.78 1.55 -21.69
N LEU A 31 -6.02 2.08 -20.49
CA LEU A 31 -6.99 3.16 -20.29
C LEU A 31 -6.55 4.48 -20.93
N ARG A 32 -5.23 4.77 -20.96
CA ARG A 32 -4.72 5.93 -21.67
C ARG A 32 -4.88 5.76 -23.18
N GLN A 33 -4.59 4.59 -23.71
CA GLN A 33 -4.73 4.31 -25.14
C GLN A 33 -6.19 4.44 -25.60
N SER A 34 -7.15 3.95 -24.80
CA SER A 34 -8.57 4.12 -25.10
C SER A 34 -9.03 5.58 -25.01
N ARG A 35 -8.55 6.35 -24.03
CA ARG A 35 -8.87 7.78 -23.88
C ARG A 35 -8.17 8.68 -24.90
N SER A 36 -6.97 8.33 -25.36
CA SER A 36 -6.23 9.08 -26.39
C SER A 36 -6.94 9.10 -27.74
N LEU A 37 -7.82 8.13 -27.99
CA LEU A 37 -8.71 8.13 -29.16
C LEU A 37 -9.86 9.16 -29.04
N ALA A 38 -10.09 9.71 -27.84
CA ALA A 38 -11.26 10.53 -27.52
C ALA A 38 -10.95 11.88 -26.83
N ALA A 39 -9.76 12.12 -26.28
CA ALA A 39 -9.47 13.27 -25.41
C ALA A 39 -8.18 14.04 -25.80
N PRO A 40 -8.14 15.37 -25.55
CA PRO A 40 -6.98 16.20 -25.88
C PRO A 40 -5.72 15.85 -25.05
N PRO A 41 -4.53 16.14 -25.58
CA PRO A 41 -3.24 15.76 -25.00
C PRO A 41 -2.90 16.40 -23.64
N ASP A 42 -3.64 17.42 -23.18
CA ASP A 42 -3.33 18.26 -22.02
C ASP A 42 -3.81 17.74 -20.65
N SER A 43 -4.27 16.48 -20.55
CA SER A 43 -4.63 15.91 -19.24
C SER A 43 -3.40 15.79 -18.33
N LEU A 44 -3.44 16.42 -17.15
CA LEU A 44 -2.37 16.35 -16.15
C LEU A 44 -2.12 14.89 -15.71
N TYR A 45 -0.86 14.45 -15.83
CA TYR A 45 -0.42 13.09 -15.47
C TYR A 45 -0.81 12.72 -14.04
N ILE A 46 -0.57 13.63 -13.08
CA ILE A 46 -0.86 13.42 -11.65
C ILE A 46 -2.33 13.06 -11.44
N SER A 47 -3.26 13.82 -12.01
CA SER A 47 -4.70 13.57 -11.88
C SER A 47 -5.10 12.22 -12.45
N SER A 48 -4.49 11.83 -13.58
CA SER A 48 -4.78 10.54 -14.22
C SER A 48 -4.19 9.35 -13.45
N ALA A 49 -3.01 9.55 -12.84
CA ALA A 49 -2.25 8.52 -12.14
C ALA A 49 -2.63 8.37 -10.66
N ALA A 50 -3.29 9.37 -10.05
CA ALA A 50 -3.54 9.45 -8.62
C ALA A 50 -4.20 8.19 -8.05
N TRP A 51 -5.24 7.69 -8.72
CA TRP A 51 -5.95 6.50 -8.29
C TRP A 51 -5.08 5.24 -8.35
N PHE A 52 -4.22 5.11 -9.36
CA PHE A 52 -3.30 3.98 -9.49
C PHE A 52 -2.23 4.00 -8.40
N TYR A 53 -1.66 5.16 -8.10
CA TYR A 53 -0.73 5.31 -6.98
C TYR A 53 -1.38 4.94 -5.65
N ALA A 54 -2.60 5.41 -5.37
CA ALA A 54 -3.34 5.06 -4.17
C ALA A 54 -3.62 3.55 -4.08
N TYR A 55 -4.04 2.93 -5.19
CA TYR A 55 -4.31 1.50 -5.27
C TYR A 55 -3.05 0.66 -5.06
N ILE A 56 -1.94 1.01 -5.68
CA ILE A 56 -0.66 0.32 -5.50
C ILE A 56 -0.19 0.46 -4.05
N ALA A 57 -0.28 1.66 -3.46
CA ALA A 57 0.09 1.89 -2.06
C ALA A 57 -0.71 0.99 -1.11
N ALA A 58 -2.03 0.85 -1.35
CA ALA A 58 -2.89 -0.03 -0.58
C ALA A 58 -2.47 -1.49 -0.69
N ASN A 59 -2.19 -1.99 -1.90
CA ASN A 59 -1.75 -3.36 -2.11
C ASN A 59 -0.41 -3.66 -1.43
N VAL A 60 0.55 -2.74 -1.53
CA VAL A 60 1.86 -2.85 -0.85
C VAL A 60 1.68 -2.90 0.67
N ALA A 61 0.76 -2.12 1.23
CA ALA A 61 0.47 -2.16 2.67
C ALA A 61 -0.29 -3.42 3.11
N PHE A 62 -1.30 -3.85 2.34
CA PHE A 62 -2.16 -4.98 2.70
C PHE A 62 -1.46 -6.31 2.52
N PHE A 63 -0.98 -6.59 1.30
CA PHE A 63 -0.36 -7.87 0.98
C PHE A 63 1.11 -7.90 1.35
N GLY A 64 1.81 -6.77 1.17
CA GLY A 64 3.22 -6.68 1.51
C GLY A 64 3.46 -6.65 3.01
N LEU A 65 2.95 -5.63 3.70
CA LEU A 65 3.18 -5.48 5.14
C LEU A 65 2.25 -6.38 5.98
N GLY A 66 0.93 -6.22 5.84
CA GLY A 66 -0.04 -6.87 6.74
C GLY A 66 -0.09 -8.39 6.59
N PHE A 67 -0.31 -8.88 5.36
CA PHE A 67 -0.50 -10.29 5.07
C PHE A 67 0.78 -11.10 5.30
N TYR A 68 1.96 -10.54 5.02
CA TYR A 68 3.24 -11.16 5.33
C TYR A 68 3.39 -11.47 6.82
N LEU A 69 3.06 -10.51 7.70
CA LEU A 69 3.13 -10.72 9.15
C LEU A 69 2.22 -11.87 9.60
N ILE A 70 1.02 -11.95 9.03
CA ILE A 70 0.09 -13.04 9.30
C ILE A 70 0.65 -14.38 8.80
N GLY A 71 1.25 -14.42 7.61
CA GLY A 71 1.90 -15.62 7.07
C GLY A 71 3.06 -16.12 7.92
N ARG A 72 3.91 -15.22 8.43
CA ARG A 72 5.01 -15.57 9.35
C ARG A 72 4.53 -16.10 10.68
N ARG A 73 3.40 -15.59 11.18
CA ARG A 73 2.76 -16.15 12.38
C ARG A 73 2.19 -17.55 12.10
N GLU A 74 1.42 -17.71 11.04
CA GLU A 74 0.70 -18.96 10.73
C GLU A 74 1.61 -20.13 10.35
N SER A 75 2.74 -19.83 9.69
CA SER A 75 3.80 -20.82 9.41
C SER A 75 4.56 -21.29 10.66
N GLY A 76 4.32 -20.66 11.81
CA GLY A 76 5.06 -20.93 13.05
C GLY A 76 6.46 -20.33 13.07
N PHE A 77 6.88 -19.55 12.05
CA PHE A 77 8.20 -18.91 12.01
C PHE A 77 8.42 -18.00 13.23
N VAL A 78 7.43 -17.19 13.58
CA VAL A 78 7.50 -16.29 14.74
C VAL A 78 7.70 -17.11 16.02
N ARG A 79 6.95 -18.20 16.18
CA ARG A 79 7.10 -19.12 17.32
C ARG A 79 8.48 -19.78 17.34
N SER A 80 9.01 -20.22 16.20
CA SER A 80 10.22 -21.05 16.13
C SER A 80 11.52 -20.26 16.12
N PHE A 81 11.48 -18.95 15.86
CA PHE A 81 12.70 -18.15 15.70
C PHE A 81 12.65 -16.81 16.46
N ILE A 82 11.49 -16.35 16.92
CA ILE A 82 11.29 -15.03 17.52
C ILE A 82 10.58 -15.18 18.87
N TYR A 83 11.30 -15.72 19.85
CA TYR A 83 10.74 -16.09 21.16
C TYR A 83 10.63 -14.92 22.16
N GLN A 84 11.45 -13.88 22.00
CA GLN A 84 11.50 -12.74 22.94
C GLN A 84 10.76 -11.52 22.38
N ARG A 85 10.14 -10.72 23.27
CA ARG A 85 9.45 -9.48 22.88
C ARG A 85 10.37 -8.49 22.17
N GLU A 86 11.63 -8.41 22.59
CA GLU A 86 12.65 -7.59 21.95
C GLU A 86 12.91 -8.06 20.51
N ALA A 87 12.96 -9.37 20.28
CA ALA A 87 13.09 -9.94 18.95
C ALA A 87 11.87 -9.67 18.06
N ILE A 88 10.65 -9.66 18.63
CA ILE A 88 9.42 -9.28 17.90
C ILE A 88 9.48 -7.80 17.49
N ALA A 89 9.87 -6.92 18.40
CA ALA A 89 10.03 -5.49 18.09
C ALA A 89 11.09 -5.27 17.00
N LEU A 90 12.23 -5.97 17.09
CA LEU A 90 13.28 -5.91 16.08
C LEU A 90 12.82 -6.45 14.73
N PHE A 91 12.05 -7.54 14.71
CA PHE A 91 11.47 -8.10 13.49
C PHE A 91 10.47 -7.13 12.85
N LEU A 92 9.52 -6.60 13.61
CA LEU A 92 8.50 -5.67 13.11
C LEU A 92 9.12 -4.37 12.59
N THR A 93 10.07 -3.79 13.32
CA THR A 93 10.78 -2.58 12.87
C THR A 93 11.62 -2.86 11.63
N SER A 94 12.35 -3.98 11.58
CA SER A 94 13.11 -4.39 10.39
C SER A 94 12.20 -4.59 9.18
N HIS A 95 11.02 -5.19 9.40
CA HIS A 95 10.03 -5.42 8.35
C HIS A 95 9.41 -4.11 7.85
N ALA A 96 9.01 -3.21 8.76
CA ALA A 96 8.52 -1.88 8.41
C ALA A 96 9.55 -1.08 7.60
N VAL A 97 10.82 -1.03 8.04
CA VAL A 97 11.91 -0.35 7.31
C VAL A 97 12.19 -1.01 5.95
N SER A 98 12.03 -2.33 5.83
CA SER A 98 12.16 -3.00 4.54
C SER A 98 11.06 -2.51 3.59
N TYR A 99 9.83 -2.40 4.08
CA TYR A 99 8.71 -1.95 3.27
C TYR A 99 8.69 -0.46 2.97
N THR A 100 9.35 0.39 3.78
CA THR A 100 9.56 1.78 3.38
C THR A 100 10.40 1.84 2.10
N LEU A 101 11.48 1.06 1.99
CA LEU A 101 12.29 1.00 0.78
C LEU A 101 11.50 0.41 -0.40
N VAL A 102 10.81 -0.70 -0.17
CA VAL A 102 9.97 -1.34 -1.20
C VAL A 102 8.93 -0.35 -1.73
N SER A 103 8.26 0.41 -0.87
CA SER A 103 7.26 1.41 -1.28
C SER A 103 7.83 2.45 -2.27
N VAL A 104 9.07 2.92 -2.04
CA VAL A 104 9.74 3.86 -2.94
C VAL A 104 10.05 3.21 -4.29
N VAL A 105 10.48 1.95 -4.30
CA VAL A 105 10.73 1.18 -5.53
C VAL A 105 9.45 1.05 -6.34
N TYR A 106 8.32 0.70 -5.70
CA TYR A 106 7.03 0.57 -6.38
C TYR A 106 6.54 1.89 -6.99
N SER A 107 6.64 3.00 -6.24
CA SER A 107 6.26 4.32 -6.73
C SER A 107 7.11 4.75 -7.93
N SER A 108 8.43 4.55 -7.84
CA SER A 108 9.38 4.88 -8.89
C SER A 108 9.15 4.02 -10.14
N PHE A 109 8.93 2.72 -9.96
CA PHE A 109 8.65 1.79 -11.05
C PHE A 109 7.41 2.19 -11.84
N PHE A 110 6.31 2.51 -11.14
CA PHE A 110 5.09 2.99 -11.80
C PHE A 110 5.34 4.30 -12.54
N TYR A 111 6.08 5.24 -11.94
CA TYR A 111 6.44 6.51 -12.59
C TYR A 111 7.20 6.30 -13.91
N PHE A 112 8.28 5.51 -13.87
CA PHE A 112 9.15 5.32 -15.03
C PHE A 112 8.43 4.66 -16.21
N ILE A 113 7.47 3.78 -15.95
CA ILE A 113 6.68 3.10 -16.99
C ILE A 113 5.56 3.99 -17.52
N SER A 114 4.85 4.72 -16.65
CA SER A 114 3.63 5.41 -17.03
C SER A 114 3.84 6.84 -17.49
N LYS A 115 4.84 7.56 -16.96
CA LYS A 115 5.09 8.97 -17.29
C LYS A 115 5.40 9.23 -18.77
N PRO A 116 6.14 8.38 -19.52
CA PRO A 116 6.41 8.61 -20.93
C PRO A 116 5.17 8.81 -21.81
N LEU A 117 4.00 8.31 -21.37
CA LEU A 117 2.72 8.50 -22.06
C LEU A 117 2.17 9.94 -21.98
N TYR A 118 2.74 10.77 -21.09
CA TYR A 118 2.33 12.15 -20.81
C TYR A 118 3.48 13.15 -21.00
N GLY A 119 4.65 12.70 -21.48
CA GLY A 119 5.79 13.56 -21.78
C GLY A 119 7.07 13.20 -21.02
N SER A 120 7.96 14.19 -20.87
CA SER A 120 9.28 14.00 -20.27
C SER A 120 9.23 13.78 -18.76
N TYR A 121 10.21 13.06 -18.23
CA TYR A 121 10.40 12.90 -16.80
C TYR A 121 10.74 14.23 -16.12
N SER A 122 10.25 14.40 -14.89
CA SER A 122 10.57 15.53 -14.02
C SER A 122 10.94 15.04 -12.63
N LEU A 123 12.10 15.46 -12.13
CA LEU A 123 12.57 15.07 -10.80
C LEU A 123 11.65 15.61 -9.68
N SER A 124 11.15 16.84 -9.81
CA SER A 124 10.24 17.41 -8.82
C SER A 124 8.91 16.65 -8.75
N GLU A 125 8.40 16.24 -9.91
CA GLU A 125 7.18 15.43 -10.01
C GLU A 125 7.38 14.04 -9.39
N LEU A 126 8.51 13.37 -9.68
CA LEU A 126 8.86 12.08 -9.09
C LEU A 126 8.96 12.17 -7.56
N LEU A 127 9.66 13.18 -7.03
CA LEU A 127 9.82 13.36 -5.58
C LEU A 127 8.47 13.61 -4.90
N TYR A 128 7.64 14.48 -5.49
CA TYR A 128 6.29 14.76 -4.98
C TYR A 128 5.42 13.50 -4.97
N LEU A 129 5.35 12.77 -6.09
CA LEU A 129 4.56 11.55 -6.20
C LEU A 129 5.06 10.45 -5.26
N THR A 130 6.38 10.35 -5.07
CA THR A 130 6.98 9.39 -4.12
C THR A 130 6.57 9.72 -2.69
N ALA A 131 6.60 11.00 -2.30
CA ALA A 131 6.20 11.43 -0.97
C ALA A 131 4.69 11.26 -0.73
N ALA A 132 3.84 11.60 -1.72
CA ALA A 132 2.41 11.38 -1.65
C ALA A 132 2.06 9.89 -1.58
N PHE A 133 2.69 9.07 -2.42
CA PHE A 133 2.56 7.62 -2.39
C PHE A 133 2.97 7.03 -1.04
N TYR A 134 4.11 7.46 -0.50
CA TYR A 134 4.58 6.98 0.80
C TYR A 134 3.61 7.37 1.92
N THR A 135 3.03 8.58 1.87
CA THR A 135 2.00 9.01 2.81
C THR A 135 0.76 8.11 2.73
N SER A 136 0.27 7.81 1.52
CA SER A 136 -0.82 6.85 1.31
C SER A 136 -0.47 5.46 1.84
N TYR A 137 0.74 4.97 1.58
CA TYR A 137 1.22 3.70 2.10
C TYR A 137 1.18 3.67 3.64
N LEU A 138 1.60 4.74 4.32
CA LEU A 138 1.51 4.84 5.79
C LEU A 138 0.06 4.77 6.29
N ILE A 139 -0.88 5.45 5.61
CA ILE A 139 -2.31 5.37 5.96
C ILE A 139 -2.83 3.93 5.84
N PHE A 140 -2.56 3.26 4.71
CA PHE A 140 -2.98 1.88 4.52
C PHE A 140 -2.26 0.89 5.44
N SER A 141 -1.01 1.18 5.81
CA SER A 141 -0.25 0.36 6.76
C SER A 141 -0.95 0.26 8.11
N CYS A 142 -1.66 1.31 8.54
CA CYS A 142 -2.42 1.30 9.78
C CYS A 142 -3.53 0.25 9.75
N ILE A 143 -4.26 0.15 8.63
CA ILE A 143 -5.30 -0.85 8.41
C ILE A 143 -4.68 -2.25 8.36
N GLY A 144 -3.58 -2.41 7.60
CA GLY A 144 -2.86 -3.69 7.50
C GLY A 144 -2.33 -4.19 8.85
N LEU A 145 -1.76 -3.31 9.66
CA LEU A 145 -1.25 -3.60 10.99
C LEU A 145 -2.35 -3.93 12.00
N ALA A 146 -3.49 -3.22 11.93
CA ALA A 146 -4.66 -3.52 12.75
C ALA A 146 -5.19 -4.92 12.46
N ILE A 147 -5.30 -5.29 11.18
CA ILE A 147 -5.72 -6.63 10.74
C ILE A 147 -4.68 -7.69 11.14
N ALA A 148 -3.38 -7.40 11.00
CA ALA A 148 -2.31 -8.32 11.40
C ALA A 148 -2.29 -8.60 12.92
N ALA A 149 -2.72 -7.65 13.74
CA ALA A 149 -2.87 -7.83 15.18
C ALA A 149 -4.08 -8.71 15.55
N MET A 150 -5.07 -8.87 14.66
CA MET A 150 -6.25 -9.69 14.92
C MET A 150 -5.94 -11.20 14.84
N PRO A 151 -6.69 -12.04 15.59
CA PRO A 151 -6.56 -13.49 15.54
C PRO A 151 -7.29 -14.12 14.35
N ILE A 152 -6.88 -13.75 13.14
CA ILE A 152 -7.48 -14.25 11.90
C ILE A 152 -6.55 -15.22 11.19
N LYS A 153 -7.08 -16.32 10.65
CA LYS A 153 -6.30 -17.32 9.89
C LYS A 153 -5.74 -16.70 8.61
N PHE A 154 -4.66 -17.28 8.07
CA PHE A 154 -4.06 -16.86 6.79
C PHE A 154 -5.09 -16.77 5.66
N SER A 155 -5.92 -17.81 5.48
CA SER A 155 -6.98 -17.82 4.46
C SER A 155 -7.99 -16.68 4.64
N THR A 156 -8.45 -16.43 5.87
CA THR A 156 -9.40 -15.35 6.19
C THR A 156 -8.78 -13.96 6.00
N ALA A 157 -7.50 -13.79 6.33
CA ALA A 157 -6.80 -12.55 6.08
C ALA A 157 -6.65 -12.29 4.57
N GLY A 158 -6.35 -13.33 3.79
CA GLY A 158 -6.25 -13.22 2.34
C GLY A 158 -7.56 -12.82 1.70
N THR A 159 -8.69 -13.41 2.12
CA THR A 159 -10.01 -13.02 1.63
C THR A 159 -10.37 -11.60 2.05
N LEU A 160 -10.05 -11.19 3.28
CA LEU A 160 -10.33 -9.84 3.77
C LEU A 160 -9.54 -8.77 2.99
N PHE A 161 -8.23 -8.96 2.78
CA PHE A 161 -7.42 -8.02 2.01
C PHE A 161 -7.84 -7.95 0.53
N SER A 162 -8.21 -9.08 -0.06
CA SER A 162 -8.76 -9.11 -1.42
C SER A 162 -10.11 -8.40 -1.51
N LEU A 163 -11.00 -8.60 -0.53
CA LEU A 163 -12.28 -7.90 -0.45
C LEU A 163 -12.09 -6.38 -0.29
N LEU A 164 -11.19 -5.95 0.60
CA LEU A 164 -10.87 -4.53 0.77
C LEU A 164 -10.33 -3.92 -0.54
N SER A 165 -9.41 -4.61 -1.20
CA SER A 165 -8.85 -4.17 -2.50
C SER A 165 -9.94 -4.10 -3.59
N PHE A 166 -10.87 -5.05 -3.61
CA PHE A 166 -12.01 -5.06 -4.51
C PHE A 166 -13.00 -3.91 -4.22
N LEU A 167 -13.33 -3.65 -2.96
CA LEU A 167 -14.19 -2.53 -2.58
C LEU A 167 -13.55 -1.19 -2.95
N MET A 168 -12.23 -1.08 -2.81
CA MET A 168 -11.47 0.09 -3.25
C MET A 168 -11.52 0.25 -4.78
N LEU A 169 -11.39 -0.85 -5.54
CA LEU A 169 -11.60 -0.84 -7.00
C LEU A 169 -13.00 -0.33 -7.38
N LEU A 170 -14.03 -0.90 -6.76
CA LEU A 170 -15.42 -0.53 -7.01
C LEU A 170 -15.69 0.94 -6.68
N SER A 171 -15.13 1.44 -5.57
CA SER A 171 -15.25 2.84 -5.18
C SER A 171 -14.62 3.82 -6.17
N GLY A 172 -13.50 3.42 -6.79
CA GLY A 172 -12.84 4.20 -7.84
C GLY A 172 -13.69 4.31 -9.09
N TYR A 173 -14.30 3.20 -9.51
CA TYR A 173 -15.21 3.18 -10.65
C TYR A 173 -16.43 4.08 -10.40
N LEU A 174 -17.11 3.90 -9.26
CA LEU A 174 -18.31 4.68 -8.91
C LEU A 174 -18.02 6.18 -8.80
N GLY A 175 -16.87 6.56 -8.23
CA GLY A 175 -16.44 7.96 -8.11
C GLY A 175 -16.19 8.66 -9.44
N THR A 176 -15.97 7.93 -10.54
CA THR A 176 -15.85 8.52 -11.89
C THR A 176 -17.19 8.67 -12.62
N THR A 177 -18.25 8.03 -12.12
CA THR A 177 -19.58 7.99 -12.76
C THR A 177 -20.61 8.92 -12.12
N GLN A 178 -20.34 9.45 -10.93
CA GLN A 178 -21.28 10.29 -10.18
C GLN A 178 -20.69 11.69 -9.99
N ASP A 179 -21.29 12.67 -10.66
CA ASP A 179 -21.12 14.09 -10.37
C ASP A 179 -21.67 14.38 -8.96
N GLU A 180 -20.85 15.05 -8.15
CA GLU A 180 -21.20 15.67 -6.86
C GLU A 180 -22.31 15.01 -6.01
N LEU A 181 -22.00 13.96 -5.26
CA LEU A 181 -22.83 13.56 -4.11
C LEU A 181 -21.98 13.29 -2.87
N THR A 182 -21.98 14.29 -1.98
CA THR A 182 -21.68 14.23 -0.55
C THR A 182 -22.34 13.01 0.11
N HIS A 183 -21.60 11.90 0.18
CA HIS A 183 -21.98 10.76 1.01
C HIS A 183 -20.88 10.47 2.02
N TRP A 184 -21.27 10.19 3.27
CA TRP A 184 -20.36 9.76 4.34
C TRP A 184 -19.45 8.59 3.94
N SER A 185 -19.88 7.77 2.97
CA SER A 185 -19.11 6.68 2.39
C SER A 185 -17.85 7.15 1.62
N THR A 186 -17.82 8.35 1.04
CA THR A 186 -16.64 8.91 0.36
C THR A 186 -15.64 9.54 1.33
N LEU A 187 -16.09 9.95 2.53
CA LEU A 187 -15.24 10.43 3.63
C LEU A 187 -14.51 9.29 4.34
N ILE A 188 -15.14 8.10 4.42
CA ILE A 188 -14.55 6.92 5.09
C ILE A 188 -13.61 6.15 4.16
N ASN A 189 -13.67 6.37 2.85
CA ASN A 189 -12.86 5.62 1.89
C ASN A 189 -11.38 6.09 1.91
N PRO A 190 -10.44 5.27 2.42
CA PRO A 190 -9.03 5.65 2.49
C PRO A 190 -8.38 5.79 1.11
N LEU A 191 -8.97 5.18 0.07
CA LEU A 191 -8.55 5.37 -1.32
C LEU A 191 -8.84 6.80 -1.81
N HIS A 192 -10.03 7.30 -1.55
CA HIS A 192 -10.44 8.65 -1.95
C HIS A 192 -9.62 9.73 -1.23
N LEU A 193 -9.34 9.53 0.05
CA LEU A 193 -8.43 10.41 0.79
C LEU A 193 -7.01 10.39 0.16
N SER A 194 -6.52 9.21 -0.21
CA SER A 194 -5.21 9.07 -0.85
C SER A 194 -5.15 9.75 -2.23
N THR A 195 -6.20 9.65 -3.04
CA THR A 195 -6.23 10.34 -4.35
C THR A 195 -6.17 11.84 -4.18
N ARG A 196 -6.87 12.41 -3.19
CA ARG A 196 -6.86 13.85 -2.90
C ARG A 196 -5.51 14.36 -2.37
N ILE A 197 -4.76 13.53 -1.65
CA ILE A 197 -3.37 13.84 -1.27
C ILE A 197 -2.48 13.87 -2.52
N ILE A 198 -2.63 12.89 -3.42
CA ILE A 198 -1.80 12.81 -4.62
C ILE A 198 -2.11 13.94 -5.60
N THR A 199 -3.38 14.31 -5.79
CA THR A 199 -3.78 15.45 -6.63
C THR A 199 -3.40 16.81 -6.03
N GLY A 200 -3.04 16.86 -4.75
CA GLY A 200 -2.63 18.08 -4.05
C GLY A 200 -3.80 18.91 -3.50
N GLU A 201 -5.01 18.36 -3.49
CA GLU A 201 -6.18 19.00 -2.85
C GLU A 201 -6.06 19.04 -1.33
N ILE A 202 -5.36 18.07 -0.75
CA ILE A 202 -5.05 18.00 0.68
C ILE A 202 -3.54 18.25 0.86
N PRO A 203 -3.14 19.13 1.81
CA PRO A 203 -1.74 19.44 2.02
C PRO A 203 -0.93 18.22 2.49
N LEU A 204 0.06 17.84 1.68
CA LEU A 204 0.90 16.67 1.89
C LEU A 204 1.62 16.67 3.24
N THR A 205 2.07 17.82 3.73
CA THR A 205 2.86 17.93 4.97
C THR A 205 2.06 17.48 6.20
N ILE A 206 0.83 17.98 6.34
CA ILE A 206 -0.07 17.63 7.45
C ILE A 206 -0.51 16.17 7.34
N SER A 207 -0.84 15.71 6.13
CA SER A 207 -1.18 14.31 5.89
C SER A 207 -0.02 13.37 6.22
N PHE A 208 1.21 13.74 5.88
CA PHE A 208 2.39 12.96 6.20
C PHE A 208 2.62 12.85 7.71
N LEU A 209 2.59 13.97 8.44
CA LEU A 209 2.81 13.97 9.88
C LEU A 209 1.77 13.14 10.62
N THR A 210 0.50 13.29 10.25
CA THR A 210 -0.60 12.51 10.85
C THR A 210 -0.48 11.03 10.53
N ALA A 211 -0.23 10.67 9.26
CA ALA A 211 -0.01 9.28 8.86
C ALA A 211 1.22 8.66 9.53
N PHE A 212 2.30 9.42 9.69
CA PHE A 212 3.52 8.96 10.36
C PHE A 212 3.29 8.69 11.85
N VAL A 213 2.61 9.59 12.57
CA VAL A 213 2.30 9.41 13.99
C VAL A 213 1.36 8.22 14.20
N ILE A 214 0.32 8.09 13.38
CA ILE A 214 -0.66 6.99 13.50
C ILE A 214 -0.01 5.66 13.12
N SER A 215 0.79 5.59 12.06
CA SER A 215 1.44 4.35 11.63
C SER A 215 2.51 3.88 12.61
N THR A 216 3.28 4.80 13.20
CA THR A 216 4.25 4.45 14.26
C THR A 216 3.54 3.99 15.54
N ALA A 217 2.46 4.66 15.96
CA ALA A 217 1.63 4.19 17.07
C ALA A 217 1.01 2.81 16.77
N GLY A 218 0.54 2.60 15.53
CA GLY A 218 0.03 1.32 15.04
C GLY A 218 1.07 0.21 15.11
N LEU A 219 2.30 0.47 14.65
CA LEU A 219 3.40 -0.48 14.69
C LEU A 219 3.75 -0.85 16.14
N TYR A 220 3.78 0.14 17.04
CA TYR A 220 4.00 -0.08 18.47
C TYR A 220 2.89 -0.91 19.10
N ALA A 221 1.63 -0.59 18.81
CA ALA A 221 0.47 -1.35 19.28
C ALA A 221 0.49 -2.79 18.77
N THR A 222 0.79 -2.99 17.47
CA THR A 222 1.00 -4.32 16.90
C THR A 222 2.11 -5.04 17.64
N GLY A 223 3.26 -4.43 17.92
CA GLY A 223 4.34 -5.07 18.68
C GLY A 223 3.92 -5.58 20.07
N LYS A 224 2.97 -4.91 20.73
CA LYS A 224 2.40 -5.39 22.01
C LYS A 224 1.35 -6.48 21.86
N LEU A 225 0.54 -6.40 20.81
CA LEU A 225 -0.61 -7.29 20.59
C LEU A 225 -0.28 -8.49 19.69
N PHE A 226 0.89 -8.49 19.04
CA PHE A 226 1.27 -9.49 18.06
C PHE A 226 1.39 -10.86 18.71
N ARG A 227 0.63 -11.80 18.16
CA ARG A 227 0.57 -13.16 18.68
C ARG A 227 1.74 -13.98 18.13
N ILE A 228 2.39 -14.72 19.03
CA ILE A 228 3.52 -15.59 18.72
C ILE A 228 3.05 -16.94 18.17
N HIS A 229 1.93 -17.45 18.71
CA HIS A 229 1.41 -18.77 18.38
C HIS A 229 0.60 -18.73 17.08
N PRO A 230 0.74 -19.74 16.20
CA PRO A 230 -0.16 -19.90 15.08
C PRO A 230 -1.57 -20.24 15.60
N ILE A 231 -2.61 -19.81 14.90
CA ILE A 231 -3.99 -19.95 15.38
C ILE A 231 -4.43 -21.42 15.51
N TRP A 232 -3.77 -22.33 14.80
CA TRP A 232 -4.04 -23.77 14.87
C TRP A 232 -3.30 -24.50 16.02
N SER A 233 -2.33 -23.85 16.69
CA SER A 233 -1.69 -24.41 17.89
C SER A 233 -2.61 -24.27 19.08
N ARG A 234 -3.15 -25.39 19.59
CA ARG A 234 -3.99 -25.45 20.80
C ARG A 234 -3.20 -25.35 22.12
N TYR A 235 -1.94 -24.93 22.05
CA TYR A 235 -1.01 -24.81 23.18
C TYR A 235 -0.38 -23.43 23.20
#